data_AF-A0A955VW10-F1
#
_entry.id   AF-A0A955VW10-F1
#
_cell.length_a   1.000
_cell.length_b   1.000
_cell.length_c   1.000
_cell.angle_alpha   90.00
_cell.angle_beta   90.00
_cell.angle_gamma   90.00
#
_symmetry.space_group_name_H-M   'P 1'
#
loop_
_entity.id
_entity.type
_entity.pdbx_description
1 polymer ?
#
loop_
_entity_poly.entity_id
_entity_poly.type
_entity_poly.pdbx_seq_one_letter_code
_entity_poly.pdbx_strand_id
1 'polypeptide(L)'
;MVRWLMIAAPTALALGGCTLNFDEFQSNTTPPARFVEMGPPPADMGPEGDVFVPRDMAEVPPDMGGPDGDGDGVPDAADNCPAVPNADQADGDMDGVGDACDTDLDGDGVEDAQDNCPGLANPDQFDLDRDGQGDACDTDPDGDGLDAAAEAAKGTDPLRRDSDGDGVDDGLDTCPLQADRVGNDADADGIGDACDPDDDGDGVPDWQDTCPGTANPDQGDACAGDRDGDGVADKIDECPDTPGPAAALGCPDTDSDGIADNLDQCPDEAGTADNNGCPSLDKDGDGIADDMDDCPDLAGPLKTSGCPDSDG
;
A
#
# COMPACT_ATOMS: atom_id res chain seq x y z
N MET A 1 -47.34 27.47 -8.77
CA MET A 1 -46.54 28.55 -9.41
C MET A 1 -45.09 28.10 -9.35
N VAL A 2 -44.61 27.45 -10.41
CA VAL A 2 -43.22 26.95 -10.48
C VAL A 2 -42.42 27.96 -11.28
N ARG A 3 -41.47 28.62 -10.61
CA ARG A 3 -40.58 29.62 -11.20
C ARG A 3 -39.31 28.89 -11.64
N TRP A 4 -39.14 28.77 -12.96
CA TRP A 4 -37.91 28.26 -13.56
C TRP A 4 -36.82 29.33 -13.43
N LEU A 5 -35.74 29.01 -12.73
CA LEU A 5 -34.50 29.78 -12.74
C LEU A 5 -33.56 29.11 -13.75
N MET A 6 -33.29 29.80 -14.87
CA MET A 6 -32.25 29.39 -15.80
C MET A 6 -30.90 29.84 -15.24
N ILE A 7 -29.99 28.89 -15.02
CA ILE A 7 -28.57 29.15 -14.85
C ILE A 7 -27.87 28.68 -16.13
N ALA A 8 -27.12 29.60 -16.74
CA ALA A 8 -26.36 29.38 -17.96
C ALA A 8 -25.08 28.59 -17.65
N ALA A 9 -24.80 27.54 -18.43
CA ALA A 9 -23.51 26.86 -18.44
C ALA A 9 -22.54 27.57 -19.40
N PRO A 10 -21.23 27.62 -19.09
CA PRO A 10 -20.24 28.28 -19.92
C PRO A 10 -19.92 27.46 -21.18
N THR A 11 -19.62 28.18 -22.24
CA THR A 11 -19.14 27.71 -23.54
C THR A 11 -17.83 26.93 -23.41
N ALA A 12 -17.86 25.63 -23.71
CA ALA A 12 -16.67 24.81 -23.90
C ALA A 12 -16.07 25.11 -25.29
N LEU A 13 -14.79 25.48 -25.27
CA LEU A 13 -13.91 25.62 -26.44
C LEU A 13 -13.73 24.25 -27.11
N ALA A 14 -13.98 24.19 -28.41
CA ALA A 14 -13.70 23.03 -29.23
C ALA A 14 -12.26 23.05 -29.74
N LEU A 15 -11.47 22.00 -29.46
CA LEU A 15 -10.39 21.53 -30.32
C LEU A 15 -10.14 20.03 -30.08
N GLY A 16 -10.21 19.22 -31.14
CA GLY A 16 -9.39 18.00 -31.27
C GLY A 16 -10.04 16.62 -31.00
N GLY A 17 -11.24 16.34 -31.51
CA GLY A 17 -11.77 14.98 -31.53
C GLY A 17 -11.29 14.16 -32.74
N CYS A 18 -10.35 13.24 -32.54
CA CYS A 18 -10.23 12.06 -33.40
C CYS A 18 -11.43 11.17 -33.15
N THR A 19 -12.26 10.96 -34.16
CA THR A 19 -13.32 9.95 -34.13
C THR A 19 -12.72 8.63 -34.59
N LEU A 20 -12.63 7.65 -33.69
CA LEU A 20 -12.51 6.25 -34.08
C LEU A 20 -13.90 5.62 -34.00
N ASN A 21 -14.28 5.03 -35.14
CA ASN A 21 -15.55 4.37 -35.38
C ASN A 21 -15.80 3.25 -34.38
N PHE A 22 -16.99 3.26 -33.80
CA PHE A 22 -17.62 2.12 -33.14
C PHE A 22 -18.37 1.34 -34.22
N ASP A 23 -17.72 0.34 -34.84
CA ASP A 23 -18.36 -0.81 -35.51
C ASP A 23 -17.30 -1.70 -36.18
N GLU A 24 -16.62 -2.56 -35.41
CA GLU A 24 -16.13 -3.86 -35.92
C GLU A 24 -15.77 -4.83 -34.78
N PHE A 25 -16.78 -5.33 -34.07
CA PHE A 25 -16.62 -6.51 -33.21
C PHE A 25 -16.90 -7.77 -34.05
N GLN A 26 -15.94 -8.15 -34.90
CA GLN A 26 -15.88 -9.50 -35.44
C GLN A 26 -14.83 -10.30 -34.68
N SER A 27 -15.34 -11.26 -33.90
CA SER A 27 -14.71 -12.50 -33.42
C SER A 27 -13.24 -12.72 -33.82
N ASN A 28 -12.31 -12.36 -32.93
CA ASN A 28 -10.97 -12.92 -32.97
C ASN A 28 -10.92 -14.17 -32.07
N THR A 29 -11.51 -15.26 -32.55
CA THR A 29 -11.24 -16.59 -31.99
C THR A 29 -9.92 -17.07 -32.57
N THR A 30 -8.89 -17.11 -31.74
CA THR A 30 -7.65 -17.84 -32.01
C THR A 30 -8.00 -19.26 -32.45
N PRO A 31 -7.52 -19.76 -33.61
CA PRO A 31 -7.77 -21.14 -33.99
C PRO A 31 -7.02 -22.06 -33.01
N PRO A 32 -7.61 -23.20 -32.59
CA PRO A 32 -6.88 -24.16 -31.78
C PRO A 32 -5.69 -24.68 -32.60
N ALA A 33 -4.53 -24.74 -31.96
CA ALA A 33 -3.34 -25.38 -32.49
C ALA A 33 -3.72 -26.78 -33.00
N ARG A 34 -3.58 -27.00 -34.31
CA ARG A 34 -3.68 -28.33 -34.88
C ARG A 34 -2.49 -29.13 -34.36
N PHE A 35 -2.77 -30.04 -33.43
CA PHE A 35 -1.91 -31.16 -33.11
C PHE A 35 -1.64 -31.93 -34.40
N VAL A 36 -0.44 -31.77 -34.94
CA VAL A 36 0.06 -32.67 -35.97
C VAL A 36 0.51 -33.91 -35.22
N GLU A 37 -0.30 -34.96 -35.29
CA GLU A 37 0.03 -36.28 -34.77
C GLU A 37 1.32 -36.76 -35.46
N MET A 38 2.45 -36.65 -34.75
CA MET A 38 3.70 -37.26 -35.18
C MET A 38 3.49 -38.77 -35.11
N GLY A 39 3.32 -39.39 -36.28
CA GLY A 39 3.20 -40.84 -36.38
C GLY A 39 4.39 -41.55 -35.73
N PRO A 40 4.21 -42.79 -35.26
CA PRO A 40 5.28 -43.54 -34.62
C PRO A 40 6.47 -43.71 -35.59
N PRO A 41 7.71 -43.71 -35.08
CA PRO A 41 8.89 -43.87 -35.91
C PRO A 41 8.82 -45.20 -36.69
N PRO A 42 9.35 -45.26 -37.92
CA PRO A 42 9.32 -46.48 -38.71
C PRO A 42 10.06 -47.60 -37.97
N ALA A 43 9.39 -48.75 -37.85
CA ALA A 43 10.00 -49.97 -37.37
C ALA A 43 11.15 -50.36 -38.32
N ASP A 44 12.37 -50.32 -37.78
CA ASP A 44 13.56 -50.84 -38.42
C ASP A 44 13.42 -52.36 -38.62
N MET A 45 13.34 -52.78 -39.88
CA MET A 45 13.48 -54.18 -40.30
C MET A 45 14.65 -54.27 -41.29
N GLY A 46 15.85 -54.47 -40.76
CA GLY A 46 16.97 -55.07 -41.49
C GLY A 46 17.34 -56.43 -40.87
N PRO A 47 17.39 -57.53 -41.65
CA PRO A 47 17.87 -58.80 -41.12
C PRO A 47 19.40 -58.89 -41.18
N GLU A 48 20.00 -59.15 -40.02
CA GLU A 48 21.13 -60.05 -39.75
C GLU A 48 21.95 -60.46 -40.99
N GLY A 49 23.01 -59.70 -41.26
CA GLY A 49 24.11 -60.11 -42.13
C GLY A 49 25.39 -60.12 -41.32
N ASP A 50 25.77 -61.30 -40.80
CA ASP A 50 27.04 -61.57 -40.14
C ASP A 50 28.22 -61.19 -41.05
N VAL A 51 28.79 -60.00 -40.83
CA VAL A 51 30.13 -59.67 -41.28
C VAL A 51 31.08 -59.96 -40.13
N PHE A 52 31.87 -61.00 -40.31
CA PHE A 52 32.98 -61.39 -39.46
C PHE A 52 33.99 -60.23 -39.37
N VAL A 53 33.86 -59.38 -38.35
CA VAL A 53 34.92 -58.43 -37.95
C VAL A 53 35.93 -59.18 -37.08
N PRO A 54 37.21 -59.26 -37.49
CA PRO A 54 38.24 -59.82 -36.65
C PRO A 54 38.36 -58.97 -35.38
N ARG A 55 38.41 -59.64 -34.23
CA ARG A 55 38.69 -59.06 -32.92
C ARG A 55 40.10 -58.48 -32.94
N ASP A 56 40.22 -57.20 -33.27
CA ASP A 56 41.33 -56.30 -32.94
C ASP A 56 40.94 -54.88 -33.34
N MET A 57 40.22 -54.17 -32.47
CA MET A 57 40.10 -52.71 -32.48
C MET A 57 40.21 -52.19 -31.04
N ALA A 58 41.40 -52.35 -30.46
CA ALA A 58 41.95 -51.25 -29.71
C ALA A 58 42.27 -50.16 -30.73
N GLU A 59 41.42 -49.15 -30.82
CA GLU A 59 41.68 -47.79 -31.29
C GLU A 59 40.32 -47.09 -31.33
N VAL A 60 39.93 -46.53 -30.18
CA VAL A 60 39.07 -45.34 -30.20
C VAL A 60 39.82 -44.33 -31.09
N PRO A 61 39.22 -43.81 -32.17
CA PRO A 61 39.91 -42.85 -33.03
C PRO A 61 40.44 -41.72 -32.15
N PRO A 62 41.70 -41.26 -32.34
CA PRO A 62 42.18 -40.08 -31.64
C PRO A 62 41.23 -38.94 -31.99
N ASP A 63 40.68 -38.38 -30.93
CA ASP A 63 40.03 -37.09 -30.84
C ASP A 63 40.28 -36.20 -32.07
N MET A 64 39.21 -35.96 -32.84
CA MET A 64 39.21 -35.00 -33.95
C MET A 64 39.02 -33.56 -33.45
N GLY A 65 38.94 -33.36 -32.13
CA GLY A 65 39.12 -32.07 -31.47
C GLY A 65 40.58 -31.63 -31.53
N GLY A 66 40.82 -30.33 -31.51
CA GLY A 66 42.16 -29.79 -31.29
C GLY A 66 42.69 -30.15 -29.89
N PRO A 67 43.78 -29.51 -29.43
CA PRO A 67 44.14 -29.56 -28.02
C PRO A 67 42.94 -29.17 -27.13
N ASP A 68 42.84 -29.84 -25.99
CA ASP A 68 41.87 -29.58 -24.90
C ASP A 68 42.72 -29.48 -23.62
N GLY A 69 42.89 -28.25 -23.14
CA GLY A 69 43.85 -27.87 -22.12
C GLY A 69 43.42 -28.27 -20.72
N ASP A 70 42.13 -28.36 -20.47
CA ASP A 70 41.55 -28.58 -19.14
C ASP A 70 40.72 -29.88 -19.03
N GLY A 71 40.46 -30.54 -20.15
CA GLY A 71 39.89 -31.88 -20.25
C GLY A 71 38.37 -31.92 -20.11
N ASP A 72 37.68 -30.86 -20.47
CA ASP A 72 36.23 -30.74 -20.36
C ASP A 72 35.46 -31.30 -21.56
N GLY A 73 36.16 -31.60 -22.66
CA GLY A 73 35.60 -32.14 -23.90
C GLY A 73 35.32 -31.11 -24.99
N VAL A 74 35.68 -29.84 -24.78
CA VAL A 74 35.62 -28.75 -25.76
C VAL A 74 37.06 -28.38 -26.18
N PRO A 75 37.39 -28.34 -27.48
CA PRO A 75 38.75 -27.97 -27.89
C PRO A 75 39.09 -26.50 -27.61
N ASP A 76 40.33 -26.18 -27.20
CA ASP A 76 40.85 -24.85 -26.83
C ASP A 76 40.45 -23.70 -27.79
N ALA A 77 40.27 -23.99 -29.07
CA ALA A 77 39.93 -23.00 -30.11
C ALA A 77 38.44 -22.64 -30.17
N ALA A 78 37.59 -23.44 -29.54
CA ALA A 78 36.14 -23.27 -29.45
C ALA A 78 35.67 -23.15 -27.99
N ASP A 79 36.59 -23.32 -27.04
CA ASP A 79 36.36 -23.23 -25.61
C ASP A 79 36.36 -21.77 -25.13
N ASN A 80 35.27 -21.33 -24.51
CA ASN A 80 35.14 -19.99 -23.93
C ASN A 80 35.86 -19.86 -22.56
N CYS A 81 36.34 -20.97 -21.98
CA CYS A 81 37.21 -21.01 -20.82
C CYS A 81 38.37 -22.02 -20.96
N PRO A 82 39.39 -21.76 -21.82
CA PRO A 82 40.45 -22.72 -22.19
C PRO A 82 41.35 -23.31 -21.07
N ALA A 83 41.13 -22.93 -19.81
CA ALA A 83 41.88 -23.39 -18.66
C ALA A 83 40.99 -23.78 -17.46
N VAL A 84 39.66 -23.69 -17.60
CA VAL A 84 38.69 -23.96 -16.53
C VAL A 84 37.56 -24.82 -17.10
N PRO A 85 37.47 -26.11 -16.70
CA PRO A 85 36.52 -27.03 -17.31
C PRO A 85 35.06 -26.58 -17.20
N ASN A 86 34.40 -26.38 -18.34
CA ASN A 86 32.99 -25.98 -18.46
C ASN A 86 32.36 -26.56 -19.72
N ALA A 87 32.16 -27.89 -19.72
CA ALA A 87 31.67 -28.64 -20.88
C ALA A 87 30.32 -28.18 -21.45
N ASP A 88 29.53 -27.41 -20.68
CA ASP A 88 28.28 -26.80 -21.11
C ASP A 88 28.47 -25.47 -21.85
N GLN A 89 29.65 -24.86 -21.76
CA GLN A 89 30.05 -23.61 -22.43
C GLN A 89 29.03 -22.50 -22.18
N ALA A 90 28.53 -22.42 -20.93
CA ALA A 90 27.66 -21.34 -20.51
C ALA A 90 28.40 -20.00 -20.63
N ASP A 91 27.66 -18.99 -21.08
CA ASP A 91 28.11 -17.62 -21.40
C ASP A 91 26.85 -16.75 -21.31
N GLY A 92 26.55 -16.28 -20.10
CA GLY A 92 25.31 -15.64 -19.71
C GLY A 92 25.10 -14.28 -20.38
N ASP A 93 26.16 -13.48 -20.45
CA ASP A 93 26.16 -12.11 -20.97
C ASP A 93 26.55 -12.02 -22.47
N MET A 94 27.04 -13.12 -23.04
CA MET A 94 27.43 -13.28 -24.44
C MET A 94 28.63 -12.42 -24.85
N ASP A 95 29.57 -12.14 -23.95
CA ASP A 95 30.80 -11.40 -24.25
C ASP A 95 31.90 -12.29 -24.90
N GLY A 96 31.73 -13.62 -24.81
CA GLY A 96 32.62 -14.63 -25.35
C GLY A 96 33.63 -15.20 -24.34
N VAL A 97 33.58 -14.78 -23.09
CA VAL A 97 34.17 -15.43 -21.91
C VAL A 97 33.09 -16.32 -21.28
N GLY A 98 33.43 -17.53 -20.86
CA GLY A 98 32.43 -18.41 -20.25
C GLY A 98 32.19 -18.13 -18.77
N ASP A 99 30.98 -18.41 -18.28
CA ASP A 99 30.57 -18.22 -16.88
C ASP A 99 31.57 -18.80 -15.85
N ALA A 100 32.27 -19.88 -16.22
CA ALA A 100 33.21 -20.56 -15.34
C ALA A 100 34.54 -19.78 -15.13
N CYS A 101 34.87 -18.87 -16.04
CA CYS A 101 36.10 -18.09 -16.02
C CYS A 101 35.88 -16.58 -16.21
N ASP A 102 34.62 -16.15 -16.23
CA ASP A 102 34.22 -14.75 -16.18
C ASP A 102 34.46 -14.15 -14.78
N THR A 103 34.61 -12.84 -14.73
CA THR A 103 34.71 -12.03 -13.52
C THR A 103 33.60 -10.98 -13.41
N ASP A 104 32.76 -10.86 -14.43
CA ASP A 104 31.61 -9.95 -14.55
C ASP A 104 30.48 -10.72 -15.27
N LEU A 105 29.82 -11.63 -14.54
CA LEU A 105 28.98 -12.69 -15.09
C LEU A 105 27.75 -12.19 -15.89
N ASP A 106 27.32 -10.96 -15.66
CA ASP A 106 26.18 -10.35 -16.36
C ASP A 106 26.55 -9.15 -17.26
N GLY A 107 27.83 -8.79 -17.30
CA GLY A 107 28.38 -7.78 -18.22
C GLY A 107 27.92 -6.36 -17.93
N ASP A 108 27.54 -6.05 -16.69
CA ASP A 108 27.04 -4.74 -16.29
C ASP A 108 28.16 -3.70 -16.02
N GLY A 109 29.40 -4.19 -15.93
CA GLY A 109 30.61 -3.40 -15.71
C GLY A 109 31.09 -3.37 -14.25
N VAL A 110 30.48 -4.15 -13.36
CA VAL A 110 30.86 -4.34 -11.96
C VAL A 110 31.32 -5.79 -11.76
N GLU A 111 32.55 -5.97 -11.29
CA GLU A 111 33.07 -7.34 -11.06
C GLU A 111 32.24 -8.08 -10.00
N ASP A 112 32.01 -9.39 -10.17
CA ASP A 112 31.17 -10.25 -9.32
C ASP A 112 31.44 -10.12 -7.81
N ALA A 113 32.70 -9.83 -7.43
CA ALA A 113 33.10 -9.69 -6.04
C ALA A 113 32.66 -8.37 -5.39
N GLN A 114 32.20 -7.42 -6.20
CA GLN A 114 31.72 -6.09 -5.80
C GLN A 114 30.27 -5.84 -6.25
N ASP A 115 29.74 -6.71 -7.10
CA ASP A 115 28.37 -6.66 -7.61
C ASP A 115 27.37 -7.16 -6.55
N ASN A 116 26.35 -6.36 -6.28
CA ASN A 116 25.25 -6.71 -5.37
C ASN A 116 24.16 -7.55 -6.05
N CYS A 117 24.24 -7.75 -7.37
CA CYS A 117 23.43 -8.68 -8.15
C CYS A 117 24.24 -9.43 -9.23
N PRO A 118 25.19 -10.33 -8.87
CA PRO A 118 26.15 -10.97 -9.79
C PRO A 118 25.61 -11.80 -10.96
N GLY A 119 24.31 -11.84 -11.20
CA GLY A 119 23.72 -12.53 -12.34
C GLY A 119 22.56 -11.77 -12.95
N LEU A 120 22.42 -10.48 -12.63
CA LEU A 120 21.39 -9.62 -13.17
C LEU A 120 21.89 -8.18 -13.26
N ALA A 121 22.23 -7.79 -14.49
CA ALA A 121 22.87 -6.51 -14.75
C ALA A 121 22.13 -5.31 -14.14
N ASN A 122 22.82 -4.61 -13.24
CA ASN A 122 22.39 -3.39 -12.58
C ASN A 122 23.57 -2.42 -12.38
N PRO A 123 24.04 -1.76 -13.46
CA PRO A 123 25.28 -0.97 -13.42
C PRO A 123 25.29 0.19 -12.41
N ASP A 124 24.13 0.58 -11.89
CA ASP A 124 23.97 1.61 -10.87
C ASP A 124 24.08 1.09 -9.43
N GLN A 125 24.01 -0.23 -9.23
CA GLN A 125 24.23 -0.92 -7.96
C GLN A 125 23.38 -0.34 -6.83
N PHE A 126 22.13 0.06 -7.16
CA PHE A 126 21.20 0.52 -6.14
C PHE A 126 20.87 -0.62 -5.16
N ASP A 127 20.78 -0.24 -3.90
CA ASP A 127 20.58 -1.07 -2.72
C ASP A 127 19.97 -0.13 -1.68
N LEU A 128 18.63 -0.05 -1.71
CA LEU A 128 17.85 0.95 -1.02
C LEU A 128 17.85 0.71 0.50
N ASP A 129 17.73 -0.55 0.93
CA ASP A 129 17.70 -0.94 2.35
C ASP A 129 19.10 -1.21 2.95
N ARG A 130 20.11 -1.42 2.10
CA ARG A 130 21.53 -1.63 2.45
C ARG A 130 21.81 -2.96 3.12
N ASP A 131 21.09 -4.00 2.75
CA ASP A 131 21.37 -5.37 3.21
C ASP A 131 22.52 -6.05 2.43
N GLY A 132 22.90 -5.47 1.28
CA GLY A 132 23.96 -5.94 0.40
C GLY A 132 23.49 -6.72 -0.83
N GLN A 133 22.18 -6.92 -0.99
CA GLN A 133 21.52 -7.38 -2.20
C GLN A 133 21.01 -6.15 -2.97
N GLY A 134 21.22 -6.10 -4.29
CA GLY A 134 20.79 -4.93 -5.07
C GLY A 134 19.30 -4.94 -5.39
N ASP A 135 18.68 -3.76 -5.51
CA ASP A 135 17.24 -3.59 -5.82
C ASP A 135 16.79 -4.41 -7.04
N ALA A 136 17.69 -4.66 -8.00
CA ALA A 136 17.40 -5.44 -9.19
C ALA A 136 17.11 -6.92 -8.91
N CYS A 137 17.80 -7.50 -7.93
CA CYS A 137 17.72 -8.91 -7.56
C CYS A 137 17.21 -9.13 -6.13
N ASP A 138 16.86 -8.08 -5.41
CA ASP A 138 16.20 -8.11 -4.11
C ASP A 138 14.69 -8.33 -4.27
N THR A 139 14.12 -9.12 -3.38
CA THR A 139 12.68 -9.36 -3.30
C THR A 139 11.95 -8.36 -2.40
N ASP A 140 12.66 -7.68 -1.49
CA ASP A 140 12.14 -6.68 -0.54
C ASP A 140 13.07 -5.45 -0.57
N PRO A 141 13.07 -4.64 -1.66
CA PRO A 141 14.11 -3.64 -1.89
C PRO A 141 14.15 -2.50 -0.84
N ASP A 142 13.07 -2.24 -0.11
CA ASP A 142 13.04 -1.19 0.92
C ASP A 142 13.17 -1.71 2.36
N GLY A 143 13.19 -3.03 2.53
CA GLY A 143 13.48 -3.75 3.76
C GLY A 143 12.44 -3.48 4.84
N ASP A 144 11.15 -3.46 4.46
CA ASP A 144 10.02 -3.22 5.34
C ASP A 144 9.32 -4.51 5.83
N GLY A 145 9.69 -5.64 5.22
CA GLY A 145 9.19 -6.97 5.55
C GLY A 145 8.10 -7.50 4.62
N LEU A 146 7.73 -6.79 3.56
CA LEU A 146 6.90 -7.29 2.47
C LEU A 146 7.73 -7.48 1.20
N ASP A 147 7.55 -8.63 0.54
CA ASP A 147 8.12 -8.78 -0.80
C ASP A 147 7.33 -7.96 -1.83
N ALA A 148 7.99 -7.55 -2.91
CA ALA A 148 7.41 -6.73 -3.98
C ALA A 148 6.13 -7.34 -4.60
N ALA A 149 5.96 -8.67 -4.51
CA ALA A 149 4.75 -9.34 -4.97
C ALA A 149 3.59 -9.20 -3.97
N ALA A 150 3.86 -9.26 -2.67
CA ALA A 150 2.92 -9.00 -1.59
C ALA A 150 2.48 -7.53 -1.61
N GLU A 151 3.41 -6.62 -1.83
CA GLU A 151 3.12 -5.20 -1.98
C GLU A 151 2.25 -4.90 -3.19
N ALA A 152 2.57 -5.49 -4.35
CA ALA A 152 1.72 -5.38 -5.52
C ALA A 152 0.30 -5.92 -5.28
N ALA A 153 0.13 -6.89 -4.37
CA ALA A 153 -1.17 -7.40 -3.97
C ALA A 153 -1.91 -6.47 -2.99
N LYS A 154 -1.19 -5.82 -2.08
CA LYS A 154 -1.72 -4.83 -1.12
C LYS A 154 -1.93 -3.43 -1.75
N GLY A 155 -1.24 -3.14 -2.84
CA GLY A 155 -1.24 -1.83 -3.51
C GLY A 155 -0.22 -0.83 -2.94
N THR A 156 0.73 -1.28 -2.11
CA THR A 156 1.85 -0.50 -1.60
C THR A 156 2.97 -0.37 -2.64
N ASP A 157 3.97 0.50 -2.39
CA ASP A 157 5.05 0.83 -3.33
C ASP A 157 6.37 0.13 -2.94
N PRO A 158 6.89 -0.81 -3.77
CA PRO A 158 8.07 -1.64 -3.44
C PRO A 158 9.41 -0.96 -3.23
N LEU A 159 9.45 0.35 -3.30
CA LEU A 159 10.63 1.18 -3.07
C LEU A 159 10.37 2.19 -1.95
N ARG A 160 9.33 1.98 -1.15
CA ARG A 160 8.86 2.91 -0.14
C ARG A 160 8.25 2.15 1.06
N ARG A 161 9.13 1.86 1.99
CA ARG A 161 8.92 1.26 3.32
C ARG A 161 7.63 1.60 4.09
N ASP A 162 7.07 2.80 3.90
CA ASP A 162 5.90 3.30 4.65
C ASP A 162 5.05 4.06 3.63
N SER A 163 4.10 3.39 2.99
CA SER A 163 3.36 3.85 1.81
C SER A 163 2.48 5.07 2.08
N ASP A 164 1.82 5.16 3.23
CA ASP A 164 0.93 6.28 3.57
C ASP A 164 1.58 7.40 4.41
N GLY A 165 2.74 7.14 4.98
CA GLY A 165 3.56 8.11 5.70
C GLY A 165 3.15 8.36 7.14
N ASP A 166 2.49 7.41 7.79
CA ASP A 166 2.07 7.53 9.19
C ASP A 166 3.15 7.17 10.22
N GLY A 167 4.24 6.55 9.75
CA GLY A 167 5.40 6.16 10.53
C GLY A 167 5.45 4.69 10.92
N VAL A 168 4.58 3.83 10.38
CA VAL A 168 4.65 2.37 10.47
C VAL A 168 5.10 1.81 9.11
N ASP A 169 6.02 0.84 9.13
CA ASP A 169 6.50 0.18 7.91
C ASP A 169 5.39 -0.73 7.33
N ASP A 170 5.22 -0.85 6.00
CA ASP A 170 4.05 -1.53 5.39
C ASP A 170 3.93 -3.01 5.81
N GLY A 171 5.06 -3.67 6.08
CA GLY A 171 5.10 -5.03 6.62
C GLY A 171 4.65 -5.19 8.07
N LEU A 172 4.58 -4.09 8.82
CA LEU A 172 4.07 -4.02 10.19
C LEU A 172 2.73 -3.28 10.30
N ASP A 173 2.33 -2.58 9.23
CA ASP A 173 1.11 -1.80 9.18
C ASP A 173 -0.10 -2.66 8.79
N THR A 174 -1.15 -2.60 9.62
CA THR A 174 -2.43 -3.25 9.40
C THR A 174 -3.30 -2.48 8.40
N CYS A 175 -2.97 -1.20 8.14
CA CYS A 175 -3.59 -0.35 7.12
C CYS A 175 -2.57 0.41 6.24
N PRO A 176 -1.70 -0.28 5.46
CA PRO A 176 -0.56 0.33 4.72
C PRO A 176 -0.87 1.45 3.71
N LEU A 177 -2.13 1.74 3.45
CA LEU A 177 -2.59 2.76 2.50
C LEU A 177 -3.43 3.85 3.17
N GLN A 178 -3.59 3.81 4.50
CA GLN A 178 -4.43 4.71 5.25
C GLN A 178 -3.80 5.10 6.58
N ALA A 179 -3.21 6.29 6.55
CA ALA A 179 -2.42 6.81 7.66
C ALA A 179 -3.14 6.80 9.01
N ASP A 180 -2.64 6.00 9.95
CA ASP A 180 -3.03 5.96 11.35
C ASP A 180 -1.78 5.87 12.26
N ARG A 181 -1.84 6.34 13.51
CA ARG A 181 -0.60 6.39 14.33
C ARG A 181 -0.26 5.07 15.02
N VAL A 182 -1.21 4.15 15.03
CA VAL A 182 -1.23 2.92 15.82
C VAL A 182 -2.29 2.06 15.15
N GLY A 183 -1.86 0.98 14.50
CA GLY A 183 -2.73 -0.07 13.99
C GLY A 183 -3.49 -0.72 15.13
N ASN A 184 -4.61 -0.10 15.52
CA ASN A 184 -5.63 -0.76 16.30
C ASN A 184 -6.30 -1.78 15.37
N ASP A 185 -6.57 -2.95 15.91
CA ASP A 185 -7.12 -4.09 15.21
C ASP A 185 -8.00 -4.80 16.26
N ALA A 186 -9.25 -4.37 16.35
CA ALA A 186 -10.13 -4.69 17.47
C ALA A 186 -10.55 -6.18 17.46
N ASP A 187 -10.68 -6.81 16.30
CA ASP A 187 -11.00 -8.22 16.15
C ASP A 187 -9.76 -9.14 15.94
N ALA A 188 -8.59 -8.54 15.70
CA ALA A 188 -7.31 -9.21 15.45
C ALA A 188 -7.27 -10.05 14.16
N ASP A 189 -7.99 -9.64 13.11
CA ASP A 189 -7.98 -10.32 11.82
C ASP A 189 -6.79 -9.93 10.91
N GLY A 190 -6.08 -8.85 11.27
CA GLY A 190 -4.92 -8.32 10.57
C GLY A 190 -5.22 -7.16 9.61
N ILE A 191 -6.46 -6.66 9.58
CA ILE A 191 -6.86 -5.39 8.97
C ILE A 191 -7.07 -4.40 10.13
N GLY A 192 -6.51 -3.19 10.02
CA GLY A 192 -6.64 -2.22 11.11
C GLY A 192 -8.00 -1.52 11.08
N ASP A 193 -8.49 -1.06 12.24
CA ASP A 193 -9.77 -0.35 12.39
C ASP A 193 -9.91 0.85 11.43
N ALA A 194 -8.80 1.46 10.98
CA ALA A 194 -8.85 2.56 10.03
C ALA A 194 -9.36 2.13 8.64
N CYS A 195 -9.11 0.89 8.24
CA CYS A 195 -9.39 0.35 6.91
C CYS A 195 -10.21 -0.95 6.92
N ASP A 196 -10.59 -1.44 8.09
CA ASP A 196 -11.55 -2.51 8.29
C ASP A 196 -12.99 -1.99 8.06
N PRO A 197 -13.83 -2.71 7.30
CA PRO A 197 -15.26 -2.40 7.23
C PRO A 197 -16.13 -2.91 8.40
N ASP A 198 -15.58 -3.71 9.31
CA ASP A 198 -16.24 -4.38 10.44
C ASP A 198 -15.24 -4.59 11.60
N ASP A 199 -14.86 -3.50 12.30
CA ASP A 199 -13.72 -3.43 13.24
C ASP A 199 -13.71 -4.56 14.30
N ASP A 200 -14.88 -5.03 14.74
CA ASP A 200 -15.00 -6.05 15.79
C ASP A 200 -15.38 -7.47 15.31
N GLY A 201 -15.51 -7.63 13.99
CA GLY A 201 -15.74 -8.91 13.32
C GLY A 201 -17.04 -9.60 13.73
N ASP A 202 -18.03 -8.87 14.23
CA ASP A 202 -19.30 -9.44 14.71
C ASP A 202 -20.27 -9.81 13.57
N GLY A 203 -19.98 -9.34 12.36
CA GLY A 203 -20.73 -9.54 11.14
C GLY A 203 -21.68 -8.40 10.78
N VAL A 204 -21.63 -7.27 11.51
CA VAL A 204 -22.36 -6.05 11.23
C VAL A 204 -21.36 -4.93 10.93
N PRO A 205 -21.29 -4.44 9.68
CA PRO A 205 -20.33 -3.40 9.30
C PRO A 205 -20.46 -2.13 10.14
N ASP A 206 -19.39 -1.37 10.37
CA ASP A 206 -19.35 -0.23 11.31
C ASP A 206 -20.45 0.80 11.09
N TRP A 207 -20.85 1.02 9.83
CA TRP A 207 -21.90 1.97 9.47
C TRP A 207 -23.32 1.48 9.80
N GLN A 208 -23.47 0.20 10.14
CA GLN A 208 -24.67 -0.43 10.68
C GLN A 208 -24.50 -0.84 12.14
N ASP A 209 -23.28 -0.88 12.66
CA ASP A 209 -23.01 -1.29 14.03
C ASP A 209 -23.32 -0.17 15.02
N THR A 210 -23.94 -0.53 16.14
CA THR A 210 -24.18 0.39 17.25
C THR A 210 -22.92 0.62 18.09
N CYS A 211 -21.94 -0.28 17.98
CA CYS A 211 -20.73 -0.38 18.77
C CYS A 211 -19.56 -0.96 17.95
N PRO A 212 -19.06 -0.23 16.93
CA PRO A 212 -18.12 -0.76 15.94
C PRO A 212 -16.90 -1.51 16.49
N GLY A 213 -16.34 -1.08 17.64
CA GLY A 213 -15.15 -1.71 18.22
C GLY A 213 -15.44 -2.76 19.31
N THR A 214 -16.65 -3.31 19.44
CA THR A 214 -16.97 -4.29 20.49
C THR A 214 -18.11 -5.24 20.10
N ALA A 215 -17.75 -6.47 19.72
CA ALA A 215 -18.69 -7.41 19.11
C ALA A 215 -20.06 -7.53 19.80
N ASN A 216 -21.12 -7.24 19.06
CA ASN A 216 -22.53 -7.35 19.44
C ASN A 216 -23.43 -7.84 18.28
N PRO A 217 -23.32 -9.11 17.85
CA PRO A 217 -23.99 -9.60 16.63
C PRO A 217 -25.52 -9.48 16.64
N ASP A 218 -26.13 -9.39 17.82
CA ASP A 218 -27.59 -9.26 18.01
C ASP A 218 -28.08 -7.78 17.97
N GLN A 219 -27.16 -6.81 17.86
CA GLN A 219 -27.43 -5.36 17.76
C GLN A 219 -28.36 -4.83 18.87
N GLY A 220 -28.23 -5.37 20.08
CA GLY A 220 -28.98 -4.95 21.25
C GLY A 220 -28.05 -4.69 22.43
N ASP A 221 -28.39 -3.71 23.28
CA ASP A 221 -27.65 -3.26 24.49
C ASP A 221 -26.13 -3.48 24.36
N ALA A 222 -25.60 -2.82 23.33
CA ALA A 222 -24.26 -2.96 22.79
C ALA A 222 -23.28 -2.07 23.58
N CYS A 223 -21.99 -2.42 23.56
CA CYS A 223 -20.90 -1.78 24.31
C CYS A 223 -20.88 -2.01 25.84
N ALA A 224 -21.12 -3.23 26.33
CA ALA A 224 -20.85 -3.56 27.75
C ALA A 224 -21.37 -2.51 28.76
N GLY A 225 -22.67 -2.17 28.67
CA GLY A 225 -23.34 -1.17 29.50
C GLY A 225 -23.34 0.20 28.85
N ASP A 226 -24.29 0.45 27.95
CA ASP A 226 -24.74 1.77 27.47
C ASP A 226 -26.26 1.73 27.57
N ARG A 227 -26.77 2.03 28.77
CA ARG A 227 -28.16 1.74 29.15
C ARG A 227 -29.18 2.63 28.45
N ASP A 228 -28.79 3.79 27.95
CA ASP A 228 -29.69 4.73 27.30
C ASP A 228 -29.49 4.82 25.77
N GLY A 229 -28.42 4.22 25.25
CA GLY A 229 -28.19 4.02 23.83
C GLY A 229 -27.78 5.29 23.11
N ASP A 230 -27.03 6.16 23.77
CA ASP A 230 -26.53 7.41 23.21
C ASP A 230 -25.12 7.31 22.57
N GLY A 231 -24.48 6.14 22.70
CA GLY A 231 -23.14 5.85 22.18
C GLY A 231 -22.02 6.10 23.19
N VAL A 232 -22.32 6.48 24.44
CA VAL A 232 -21.39 6.63 25.55
C VAL A 232 -21.63 5.51 26.56
N ALA A 233 -20.67 4.60 26.73
CA ALA A 233 -20.84 3.51 27.70
C ALA A 233 -21.01 4.03 29.15
N ASP A 234 -21.94 3.46 29.92
CA ASP A 234 -22.25 3.63 31.36
C ASP A 234 -21.03 3.88 32.27
N LYS A 235 -19.88 3.28 31.92
CA LYS A 235 -18.63 3.39 32.69
C LYS A 235 -17.97 4.76 32.57
N ILE A 236 -18.22 5.47 31.48
CA ILE A 236 -17.73 6.82 31.16
C ILE A 236 -18.87 7.83 30.94
N ASP A 237 -20.11 7.36 30.89
CA ASP A 237 -21.31 8.18 30.85
C ASP A 237 -21.66 8.75 32.24
N GLU A 238 -21.78 10.08 32.34
CA GLU A 238 -22.19 10.77 33.55
C GLU A 238 -23.71 10.72 33.77
N CYS A 239 -24.49 10.44 32.72
CA CYS A 239 -25.94 10.29 32.71
C CYS A 239 -26.44 8.95 32.13
N PRO A 240 -26.08 7.78 32.71
CA PRO A 240 -26.32 6.42 32.16
C PRO A 240 -27.76 5.94 31.92
N ASP A 241 -28.76 6.81 32.04
CA ASP A 241 -30.17 6.47 31.83
C ASP A 241 -30.88 7.59 31.05
N THR A 242 -30.15 8.58 30.51
CA THR A 242 -30.68 9.75 29.81
C THR A 242 -29.73 10.17 28.67
N PRO A 243 -30.11 9.93 27.40
CA PRO A 243 -29.22 10.13 26.27
C PRO A 243 -28.68 11.56 26.16
N GLY A 244 -27.40 11.68 25.84
CA GLY A 244 -26.70 12.92 25.58
C GLY A 244 -25.60 12.79 24.52
N PRO A 245 -24.97 13.89 24.09
CA PRO A 245 -23.82 13.82 23.21
C PRO A 245 -22.55 13.39 23.97
N ALA A 246 -21.65 12.70 23.27
CA ALA A 246 -20.32 12.34 23.79
C ALA A 246 -19.48 13.57 24.23
N ALA A 247 -19.71 14.74 23.63
CA ALA A 247 -19.05 15.99 24.02
C ALA A 247 -19.36 16.41 25.46
N ALA A 248 -20.55 16.03 25.96
CA ALA A 248 -21.04 16.30 27.30
C ALA A 248 -21.02 15.05 28.20
N LEU A 249 -20.15 14.08 27.87
CA LEU A 249 -19.99 12.81 28.60
C LEU A 249 -21.31 12.03 28.79
N GLY A 250 -22.15 11.99 27.75
CA GLY A 250 -23.42 11.25 27.74
C GLY A 250 -24.59 11.97 28.44
N CYS A 251 -24.36 13.18 28.95
CA CYS A 251 -25.43 13.99 29.52
C CYS A 251 -26.08 14.94 28.50
N PRO A 252 -27.38 15.26 28.64
CA PRO A 252 -28.04 16.28 27.82
C PRO A 252 -27.28 17.63 27.83
N ASP A 253 -27.19 18.24 26.65
CA ASP A 253 -26.56 19.55 26.41
C ASP A 253 -27.48 20.32 25.44
N THR A 254 -28.30 21.20 25.99
CA THR A 254 -29.43 21.83 25.30
C THR A 254 -28.98 22.91 24.31
N ASP A 255 -27.91 23.64 24.60
CA ASP A 255 -27.39 24.71 23.74
C ASP A 255 -26.12 24.35 22.95
N SER A 256 -25.60 23.14 23.18
CA SER A 256 -24.47 22.53 22.45
C SER A 256 -23.15 23.27 22.63
N ASP A 257 -22.92 23.88 23.78
CA ASP A 257 -21.64 24.53 24.12
C ASP A 257 -20.56 23.56 24.63
N GLY A 258 -20.92 22.29 24.85
CA GLY A 258 -20.04 21.23 25.33
C GLY A 258 -20.06 21.06 26.86
N ILE A 259 -20.95 21.76 27.57
CA ILE A 259 -21.16 21.64 29.01
C ILE A 259 -22.57 21.09 29.22
N ALA A 260 -22.68 19.95 29.90
CA ALA A 260 -23.96 19.31 30.15
C ALA A 260 -24.92 20.23 30.94
N ASP A 261 -26.23 20.13 30.69
CA ASP A 261 -27.31 20.90 31.34
C ASP A 261 -27.25 20.84 32.89
N ASN A 262 -26.70 19.76 33.43
CA ASN A 262 -26.54 19.55 34.88
C ASN A 262 -25.31 20.28 35.47
N LEU A 263 -24.38 20.69 34.63
CA LEU A 263 -23.16 21.44 34.95
C LEU A 263 -23.19 22.89 34.44
N ASP A 264 -24.16 23.21 33.59
CA ASP A 264 -24.40 24.53 33.03
C ASP A 264 -25.38 25.37 33.88
N GLN A 265 -24.97 26.59 34.23
CA GLN A 265 -25.82 27.57 34.92
C GLN A 265 -26.82 28.28 34.00
N CYS A 266 -26.57 28.26 32.68
CA CYS A 266 -27.38 28.83 31.63
C CYS A 266 -27.68 27.81 30.50
N PRO A 267 -28.36 26.68 30.76
CA PRO A 267 -28.52 25.56 29.80
C PRO A 267 -29.14 25.87 28.42
N ASP A 268 -29.68 27.07 28.23
CA ASP A 268 -30.32 27.50 26.99
C ASP A 268 -29.47 28.54 26.23
N GLU A 269 -28.30 28.93 26.73
CA GLU A 269 -27.44 30.00 26.20
C GLU A 269 -25.95 29.64 26.24
N ALA A 270 -25.39 29.28 25.08
CA ALA A 270 -24.02 28.79 24.99
C ALA A 270 -22.99 29.70 25.66
N GLY A 271 -22.18 29.11 26.55
CA GLY A 271 -21.14 29.80 27.29
C GLY A 271 -19.80 29.07 27.27
N THR A 272 -19.06 29.23 28.36
CA THR A 272 -17.74 28.63 28.51
C THR A 272 -17.61 28.00 29.89
N ALA A 273 -16.74 26.99 30.00
CA ALA A 273 -16.53 26.29 31.26
C ALA A 273 -16.00 27.24 32.36
N ASP A 274 -15.22 28.26 31.96
CA ASP A 274 -14.69 29.28 32.87
C ASP A 274 -15.79 30.13 33.51
N ASN A 275 -16.95 30.24 32.86
CA ASN A 275 -18.13 30.94 33.36
C ASN A 275 -19.30 29.99 33.68
N ASN A 276 -19.01 28.73 34.00
CA ASN A 276 -19.99 27.69 34.33
C ASN A 276 -21.12 27.55 33.29
N GLY A 277 -20.77 27.58 32.00
CA GLY A 277 -21.70 27.44 30.87
C GLY A 277 -22.55 28.66 30.56
N CYS A 278 -22.42 29.75 31.33
CA CYS A 278 -23.05 31.01 30.95
C CYS A 278 -22.22 31.79 29.93
N PRO A 279 -22.85 32.53 29.00
CA PRO A 279 -22.16 33.48 28.14
C PRO A 279 -21.39 34.50 28.99
N SER A 280 -20.17 34.82 28.59
CA SER A 280 -19.47 35.95 29.20
C SER A 280 -20.31 37.21 29.00
N LEU A 281 -20.46 38.03 30.05
CA LEU A 281 -21.21 39.28 29.95
C LEU A 281 -20.53 40.18 28.92
N ASP A 282 -21.32 40.83 28.05
CA ASP A 282 -20.91 41.95 27.19
C ASP A 282 -21.81 43.12 27.58
N LYS A 283 -21.34 43.92 28.54
CA LYS A 283 -22.18 44.90 29.22
C LYS A 283 -22.46 46.13 28.37
N ASP A 284 -21.59 46.45 27.43
CA ASP A 284 -21.75 47.62 26.54
C ASP A 284 -22.20 47.26 25.11
N GLY A 285 -22.21 45.97 24.76
CA GLY A 285 -22.80 45.42 23.55
C GLY A 285 -21.92 45.62 22.31
N ASP A 286 -20.60 45.71 22.46
CA ASP A 286 -19.66 45.94 21.36
C ASP A 286 -19.21 44.65 20.65
N GLY A 287 -19.60 43.49 21.19
CA GLY A 287 -19.26 42.16 20.68
C GLY A 287 -17.97 41.59 21.25
N ILE A 288 -17.41 42.17 22.31
CA ILE A 288 -16.28 41.69 23.09
C ILE A 288 -16.78 41.46 24.52
N ALA A 289 -16.48 40.29 25.06
CA ALA A 289 -16.90 39.97 26.42
C ALA A 289 -16.13 40.82 27.46
N ASP A 290 -16.78 41.16 28.58
CA ASP A 290 -16.28 41.96 29.71
C ASP A 290 -14.93 41.45 30.26
N ASP A 291 -14.63 40.16 30.12
CA ASP A 291 -13.38 39.52 30.54
C ASP A 291 -12.25 39.61 29.49
N MET A 292 -12.61 39.91 28.24
CA MET A 292 -11.72 40.15 27.10
C MET A 292 -11.71 41.63 26.65
N ASP A 293 -12.50 42.48 27.30
CA ASP A 293 -12.63 43.91 27.07
C ASP A 293 -11.84 44.71 28.12
N ASP A 294 -10.89 45.51 27.65
CA ASP A 294 -10.11 46.43 28.50
C ASP A 294 -10.97 47.60 29.03
N CYS A 295 -12.13 47.83 28.42
CA CYS A 295 -13.12 48.85 28.73
C CYS A 295 -14.58 48.32 28.81
N PRO A 296 -14.93 47.40 29.75
CA PRO A 296 -16.23 46.68 29.82
C PRO A 296 -17.52 47.51 30.01
N ASP A 297 -17.44 48.83 29.94
CA ASP A 297 -18.55 49.76 30.12
C ASP A 297 -18.64 50.75 28.93
N LEU A 298 -17.74 50.66 27.94
CA LEU A 298 -17.61 51.59 26.82
C LEU A 298 -17.25 50.87 25.51
N ALA A 299 -18.27 50.70 24.66
CA ALA A 299 -18.13 50.01 23.39
C ALA A 299 -16.95 50.48 22.51
N GLY A 300 -16.13 49.53 22.07
CA GLY A 300 -15.01 49.71 21.16
C GLY A 300 -14.75 48.51 20.23
N PRO A 301 -13.84 48.65 19.26
CA PRO A 301 -13.52 47.54 18.36
C PRO A 301 -12.51 46.56 18.95
N LEU A 302 -12.48 45.33 18.42
CA LEU A 302 -11.47 44.29 18.75
C LEU A 302 -10.02 44.77 18.58
N LYS A 303 -9.79 45.74 17.69
CA LYS A 303 -8.47 46.32 17.42
C LYS A 303 -7.89 47.06 18.64
N THR A 304 -8.74 47.55 19.53
CA THR A 304 -8.39 48.29 20.73
C THR A 304 -8.76 47.53 21.99
N SER A 305 -8.95 46.21 21.89
CA SER A 305 -9.39 45.36 23.00
C SER A 305 -10.66 45.90 23.67
N GLY A 306 -11.64 46.37 22.88
CA GLY A 306 -12.92 46.89 23.37
C GLY A 306 -12.91 48.32 23.90
N CYS A 307 -11.76 48.99 23.96
CA CYS A 307 -11.73 50.41 24.29
C CYS A 307 -12.07 51.33 23.09
N PRO A 308 -12.79 52.45 23.29
CA PRO A 308 -13.01 53.43 22.24
C PRO A 308 -11.71 54.03 21.72
N ASP A 309 -11.61 54.18 20.40
CA ASP A 309 -10.49 54.83 19.74
C ASP A 309 -10.32 56.27 20.27
N SER A 310 -9.12 56.59 20.75
CA SER A 310 -8.80 57.91 21.33
C SER A 310 -8.55 58.99 20.26
N ASP A 311 -8.71 58.67 18.97
CA ASP A 311 -8.32 59.51 17.83
C ASP A 311 -9.49 60.14 17.04
N GLY A 312 -10.72 60.14 17.58
CA GLY A 312 -11.79 61.12 17.30
C GLY A 312 -12.24 61.31 15.86
#